data_AF-A0A1V4QXD2-F1
#
_entry.id   AF-A0A1V4QXD2-F1
#
_cell.length_a   1.000
_cell.length_b   1.000
_cell.length_c   1.000
_cell.angle_alpha   90.00
_cell.angle_beta   90.00
_cell.angle_gamma   90.00
#
_symmetry.space_group_name_H-M   'P 1'
#
loop_
_entity.id
_entity.type
_entity.pdbx_description
1 polymer ?
#
loop_
_entity_poly.entity_id
_entity_poly.type
_entity_poly.pdbx_seq_one_letter_code
_entity_poly.pdbx_strand_id
1 'polypeptide(L)'
;MFSSRVALVVAAAGVMFAASAARAAEPREWDDTAVAKAIERGRQWLWSQWNEAEGHWPERYGRRGAYVDGPGGCNYGGVTSLCLYAILAAGESPQDPRVEKTLRWLSKVPMHGVYARGMRANVWGMLGRESKYRKFLIRDVR
;
A
#
# COMPACT_ATOMS: atom_id res chain seq x y z
N MET A 1 -1.88 13.98 -72.76
CA MET A 1 -3.24 14.06 -72.18
C MET A 1 -3.51 12.80 -71.37
N PHE A 2 -3.01 12.70 -70.13
CA PHE A 2 -3.47 11.71 -69.16
C PHE A 2 -3.70 12.44 -67.83
N SER A 3 -4.97 12.83 -67.67
CA SER A 3 -5.76 12.84 -66.43
C SER A 3 -5.13 13.37 -65.14
N SER A 4 -5.28 14.68 -64.93
CA SER A 4 -5.23 15.37 -63.62
C SER A 4 -6.16 14.74 -62.55
N ARG A 5 -7.08 13.85 -62.96
CA ARG A 5 -8.00 13.13 -62.06
C ARG A 5 -7.37 11.93 -61.35
N VAL A 6 -6.25 11.37 -61.84
CA VAL A 6 -5.58 10.24 -61.19
C VAL A 6 -4.74 10.69 -59.98
N ALA A 7 -4.11 11.86 -60.07
CA ALA A 7 -3.35 12.44 -58.96
C ALA A 7 -4.22 12.79 -57.74
N LEU A 8 -5.48 13.19 -57.98
CA LEU A 8 -6.42 13.53 -56.91
C LEU A 8 -6.90 12.30 -56.11
N VAL A 9 -7.00 11.14 -56.75
CA VAL A 9 -7.48 9.90 -56.13
C VAL A 9 -6.41 9.27 -55.22
N VAL A 10 -5.13 9.38 -55.60
CA VAL A 10 -4.01 8.87 -54.78
C VAL A 10 -3.80 9.71 -53.51
N ALA A 11 -4.00 11.04 -53.59
CA ALA A 11 -3.93 11.91 -52.42
C ALA A 11 -5.08 11.67 -51.42
N ALA A 12 -6.29 11.37 -51.91
CA ALA A 12 -7.44 11.06 -51.06
C ALA A 12 -7.31 9.69 -50.35
N ALA A 13 -6.64 8.71 -50.97
CA ALA A 13 -6.38 7.41 -50.36
C ALA A 13 -5.32 7.45 -49.24
N GLY A 14 -4.33 8.35 -49.34
CA GLY A 14 -3.30 8.54 -48.32
C GLY A 14 -3.82 9.16 -47.01
N VAL A 15 -4.84 10.03 -47.09
CA VAL A 15 -5.45 10.66 -45.90
C VAL A 15 -6.36 9.68 -45.14
N MET A 16 -6.98 8.70 -45.83
CA MET A 16 -7.83 7.70 -45.17
C MET A 16 -7.04 6.61 -44.45
N PHE A 17 -5.80 6.31 -44.84
CA PHE A 17 -4.95 5.35 -44.12
C PHE A 17 -4.25 5.94 -42.89
N ALA A 18 -4.01 7.25 -42.84
CA ALA A 18 -3.43 7.91 -41.66
C ALA A 18 -4.40 8.02 -40.47
N ALA A 19 -5.72 8.00 -40.73
CA ALA A 19 -6.74 8.11 -39.67
C ALA A 19 -6.90 6.81 -38.84
N SER A 20 -6.39 5.67 -39.30
CA SER A 20 -6.52 4.39 -38.58
C SER A 20 -5.40 4.12 -37.56
N ALA A 21 -4.27 4.82 -37.65
CA ALA A 21 -3.15 4.64 -36.71
C ALA A 21 -3.32 5.46 -35.42
N ALA A 22 -4.29 6.38 -35.37
CA ALA A 22 -4.58 7.23 -34.21
C ALA A 22 -5.83 6.76 -33.45
N ARG A 23 -6.08 5.45 -33.39
CA ARG A 23 -6.95 4.90 -32.34
C ARG A 23 -6.14 4.96 -31.05
N ALA A 24 -6.08 6.17 -30.48
CA ALA A 24 -5.57 6.41 -29.14
C ALA A 24 -6.16 5.33 -28.25
N ALA A 25 -5.30 4.54 -27.61
CA ALA A 25 -5.72 3.51 -26.68
C ALA A 25 -6.72 4.16 -25.73
N GLU A 26 -7.97 3.68 -25.73
CA GLU A 26 -8.97 4.22 -24.81
C GLU A 26 -8.39 4.17 -23.40
N PRO A 27 -8.57 5.23 -22.59
CA PRO A 27 -8.08 5.22 -21.21
C PRO A 27 -8.62 3.97 -20.54
N ARG A 28 -7.75 2.99 -20.26
CA ARG A 28 -8.16 1.83 -19.48
C ARG A 28 -8.58 2.37 -18.13
N GLU A 29 -9.78 2.02 -17.70
CA GLU A 29 -10.35 2.41 -16.40
C GLU A 29 -9.36 2.21 -15.23
N TRP A 30 -8.45 1.22 -15.39
CA TRP A 30 -7.43 0.83 -14.43
C TRP A 30 -6.03 0.90 -15.06
N ASP A 31 -5.57 2.10 -15.40
CA ASP A 31 -4.17 2.34 -15.78
C ASP A 31 -3.24 2.54 -14.55
N ASP A 32 -1.93 2.59 -14.78
CA ASP A 32 -0.94 2.76 -13.70
C ASP A 32 -1.15 4.06 -12.92
N THR A 33 -1.65 5.11 -13.59
CA THR A 33 -1.95 6.40 -12.95
C THR A 33 -3.14 6.28 -12.00
N ALA A 34 -4.18 5.56 -12.38
CA ALA A 34 -5.34 5.27 -11.54
C ALA A 34 -4.94 4.43 -10.32
N VAL A 35 -4.09 3.40 -10.51
CA VAL A 35 -3.57 2.57 -9.41
C VAL A 35 -2.73 3.41 -8.45
N ALA A 36 -1.81 4.23 -8.94
CA ALA A 36 -0.99 5.10 -8.10
C ALA A 36 -1.84 6.09 -7.28
N LYS A 37 -2.88 6.68 -7.90
CA LYS A 37 -3.84 7.55 -7.19
C LYS A 37 -4.62 6.80 -6.12
N ALA A 38 -5.01 5.55 -6.38
CA ALA A 38 -5.73 4.73 -5.39
C ALA A 38 -4.83 4.39 -4.19
N ILE A 39 -3.57 4.02 -4.43
CA ILE A 39 -2.58 3.76 -3.37
C ILE A 39 -2.37 5.03 -2.52
N GLU A 40 -2.19 6.18 -3.16
CA GLU A 40 -1.98 7.44 -2.45
C GLU A 40 -3.19 7.83 -1.59
N ARG A 41 -4.41 7.68 -2.12
CA ARG A 41 -5.64 7.89 -1.33
C ARG A 41 -5.71 6.95 -0.13
N GLY A 42 -5.37 5.67 -0.32
CA GLY A 42 -5.34 4.69 0.76
C GLY A 42 -4.33 5.06 1.85
N ARG A 43 -3.12 5.46 1.46
CA ARG A 43 -2.06 5.91 2.36
C ARG A 43 -2.48 7.15 3.15
N GLN A 44 -3.04 8.16 2.49
CA GLN A 44 -3.55 9.38 3.13
C GLN A 44 -4.66 9.06 4.13
N TRP A 45 -5.61 8.19 3.75
CA TRP A 45 -6.68 7.78 4.64
C TRP A 45 -6.15 7.01 5.86
N LEU A 46 -5.21 6.08 5.67
CA LEU A 46 -4.59 5.39 6.81
C LEU A 46 -3.91 6.38 7.75
N TRP A 47 -3.12 7.32 7.24
CA TRP A 47 -2.50 8.34 8.08
C TRP A 47 -3.52 9.25 8.79
N SER A 48 -4.67 9.53 8.19
CA SER A 48 -5.72 10.32 8.86
C SER A 48 -6.37 9.58 10.04
N GLN A 49 -6.25 8.25 10.09
CA GLN A 49 -6.71 7.45 11.23
C GLN A 49 -5.64 7.24 12.30
N TRP A 50 -4.39 7.65 12.05
CA TRP A 50 -3.28 7.42 12.95
C TRP A 50 -3.31 8.40 14.15
N ASN A 51 -3.19 7.87 15.37
CA ASN A 51 -3.16 8.71 16.56
C ASN A 51 -1.76 9.28 16.76
N GLU A 52 -1.59 10.59 16.55
CA GLU A 52 -0.30 11.25 16.70
C GLU A 52 0.23 11.21 18.13
N ALA A 53 -0.61 11.29 19.16
CA ALA A 53 -0.15 11.24 20.55
C ALA A 53 0.39 9.84 20.89
N GLU A 54 -0.38 8.80 20.56
CA GLU A 54 -0.09 7.41 20.94
C GLU A 54 0.90 6.71 20.01
N GLY A 55 0.94 7.11 18.74
CA GLY A 55 1.84 6.55 17.74
C GLY A 55 1.36 5.26 17.06
N HIS A 56 0.06 4.97 17.11
CA HIS A 56 -0.53 3.77 16.51
C HIS A 56 -1.96 4.02 16.01
N TRP A 57 -2.54 3.03 15.33
CA TRP A 57 -3.93 3.07 14.89
C TRP A 57 -4.87 2.62 16.01
N PRO A 58 -6.17 3.01 15.97
CA PRO A 58 -7.15 2.53 16.93
C PRO A 58 -7.20 1.00 16.97
N GLU A 59 -6.70 0.43 18.05
CA GLU A 59 -6.85 -1.00 18.32
C GLU A 59 -8.29 -1.25 18.78
N ARG A 60 -8.88 -2.37 18.36
CA ARG A 60 -10.25 -2.70 18.74
C ARG A 60 -10.29 -3.21 20.18
N TYR A 61 -11.12 -2.57 21.00
CA TYR A 61 -11.51 -3.01 22.34
C TYR A 61 -12.98 -3.48 22.29
N GLY A 62 -13.20 -4.77 22.12
CA GLY A 62 -14.50 -5.42 22.02
C GLY A 62 -14.87 -6.23 23.27
N ARG A 63 -16.15 -6.63 23.32
CA ARG A 63 -16.84 -7.10 24.54
C ARG A 63 -16.45 -8.54 24.91
N ARG A 64 -16.29 -8.78 26.22
CA ARG A 64 -15.97 -10.06 26.89
C ARG A 64 -16.65 -11.28 26.22
N GLY A 65 -15.85 -12.19 25.66
CA GLY A 65 -16.32 -13.51 25.20
C GLY A 65 -15.62 -14.09 23.96
N ALA A 66 -14.98 -13.28 23.14
CA ALA A 66 -14.03 -13.71 22.11
C ALA A 66 -12.65 -13.15 22.48
N TYR A 67 -11.58 -13.94 22.30
CA TYR A 67 -10.17 -13.50 22.26
C TYR A 67 -9.87 -12.18 22.99
N VAL A 68 -9.56 -12.28 24.30
CA VAL A 68 -9.24 -11.19 25.24
C VAL A 68 -8.90 -9.86 24.55
N ASP A 69 -9.68 -8.82 24.78
CA ASP A 69 -9.48 -7.52 24.13
C ASP A 69 -8.58 -6.60 24.98
N GLY A 70 -7.79 -5.76 24.34
CA GLY A 70 -6.84 -4.83 24.97
C GLY A 70 -5.42 -5.38 25.15
N PRO A 71 -4.53 -4.66 25.86
CA PRO A 71 -3.16 -5.12 26.11
C PRO A 71 -3.17 -6.50 26.80
N GLY A 72 -2.66 -7.52 26.10
CA GLY A 72 -2.73 -8.93 26.53
C GLY A 72 -3.65 -9.80 25.66
N GLY A 73 -4.42 -9.18 24.77
CA GLY A 73 -5.22 -9.85 23.78
C GLY A 73 -4.45 -10.56 22.68
N CYS A 74 -5.00 -11.66 22.17
CA CYS A 74 -4.29 -12.40 21.12
C CYS A 74 -4.16 -11.59 19.83
N ASN A 75 -5.11 -10.69 19.56
CA ASN A 75 -5.14 -9.86 18.35
C ASN A 75 -4.64 -8.43 18.58
N TYR A 76 -4.28 -8.06 19.80
CA TYR A 76 -3.87 -6.71 20.14
C TYR A 76 -2.58 -6.31 19.41
N GLY A 77 -2.59 -5.14 18.77
CA GLY A 77 -1.50 -4.63 17.93
C GLY A 77 -1.49 -5.22 16.51
N GLY A 78 -2.42 -6.12 16.19
CA GLY A 78 -2.59 -6.65 14.83
C GLY A 78 -3.08 -5.59 13.84
N VAL A 79 -3.98 -4.69 14.26
CA VAL A 79 -4.48 -3.60 13.41
C VAL A 79 -3.33 -2.66 13.05
N THR A 80 -2.59 -2.20 14.04
CA THR A 80 -1.42 -1.32 13.84
C THR A 80 -0.37 -1.98 12.96
N SER A 81 -0.09 -3.27 13.15
CA SER A 81 0.85 -4.00 12.30
C SER A 81 0.39 -4.06 10.84
N LEU A 82 -0.90 -4.30 10.60
CA LEU A 82 -1.47 -4.32 9.26
C LEU A 82 -1.41 -2.95 8.58
N CYS A 83 -1.81 -1.89 9.29
CA CYS A 83 -1.76 -0.53 8.76
C CYS A 83 -0.32 -0.11 8.41
N LEU A 84 0.64 -0.39 9.31
CA LEU A 84 2.02 -0.04 9.05
C LEU A 84 2.63 -0.84 7.90
N TYR A 85 2.30 -2.14 7.81
CA TYR A 85 2.72 -2.96 6.67
C TYR A 85 2.19 -2.39 5.35
N ALA A 86 0.91 -2.01 5.29
CA ALA A 86 0.32 -1.42 4.09
C ALA A 86 1.00 -0.10 3.69
N ILE A 87 1.32 0.76 4.66
CA ILE A 87 2.04 2.03 4.43
C ILE A 87 3.46 1.79 3.88
N LEU A 88 4.19 0.84 4.47
CA LEU A 88 5.53 0.46 4.00
C LEU A 88 5.47 -0.16 2.60
N ALA A 89 4.49 -1.03 2.34
CA ALA A 89 4.27 -1.64 1.03
C ALA A 89 3.85 -0.61 -0.04
N ALA A 90 3.19 0.48 0.37
CA ALA A 90 2.88 1.62 -0.49
C ALA A 90 4.11 2.52 -0.79
N GLY A 91 5.29 2.19 -0.26
CA GLY A 91 6.54 2.90 -0.53
C GLY A 91 6.89 4.00 0.47
N GLU A 92 6.17 4.12 1.59
CA GLU A 92 6.55 5.06 2.65
C GLU A 92 7.94 4.71 3.20
N SER A 93 8.77 5.73 3.37
CA SER A 93 10.12 5.55 3.88
C SER A 93 10.10 5.04 5.34
N PRO A 94 10.90 4.00 5.66
CA PRO A 94 11.12 3.57 7.05
C PRO A 94 11.74 4.66 7.95
N GLN A 95 12.29 5.73 7.36
CA GLN A 95 12.87 6.87 8.07
C GLN A 95 11.82 7.95 8.42
N ASP A 96 10.58 7.83 7.96
CA ASP A 96 9.50 8.74 8.36
C ASP A 96 9.33 8.70 9.90
N PRO A 97 9.25 9.87 10.57
CA PRO A 97 9.16 9.93 12.02
C PRO A 97 7.90 9.26 12.60
N ARG A 98 6.79 9.25 11.86
CA ARG A 98 5.54 8.56 12.23
C ARG A 98 5.73 7.05 12.16
N VAL A 99 6.37 6.56 11.09
CA VAL A 99 6.75 5.14 10.95
C VAL A 99 7.63 4.73 12.12
N GLU A 100 8.71 5.46 12.40
CA GLU A 100 9.60 5.16 13.52
C GLU A 100 8.86 5.18 14.87
N LYS A 101 7.92 6.10 15.08
CA LYS A 101 7.09 6.14 16.29
C LYS A 101 6.24 4.87 16.42
N THR A 102 5.62 4.41 15.34
CA THR A 102 4.85 3.16 15.35
C THR A 102 5.73 1.92 15.53
N LEU A 103 6.92 1.88 14.91
CA LEU A 103 7.88 0.79 15.12
C LEU A 103 8.30 0.69 16.60
N ARG A 104 8.56 1.83 17.26
CA ARG A 104 8.83 1.88 18.71
C ARG A 104 7.65 1.38 19.53
N TRP A 105 6.42 1.75 19.17
CA TRP A 105 5.23 1.23 19.84
C TRP A 105 5.13 -0.29 19.69
N LEU A 106 5.15 -0.81 18.45
CA LEU A 106 5.07 -2.24 18.14
C LEU A 106 6.18 -3.07 18.81
N SER A 107 7.35 -2.48 19.02
CA SER A 107 8.47 -3.14 19.70
C SER A 107 8.18 -3.48 21.18
N LYS A 108 7.29 -2.70 21.82
CA LYS A 108 6.91 -2.81 23.23
C LYS A 108 5.63 -3.61 23.45
N VAL A 109 4.80 -3.76 22.42
CA VAL A 109 3.50 -4.45 22.55
C VAL A 109 3.71 -5.96 22.79
N PRO A 110 3.17 -6.52 23.88
CA PRO A 110 3.12 -7.95 24.08
C PRO A 110 2.08 -8.54 23.11
N MET A 111 2.53 -9.35 22.16
CA MET A 111 1.65 -10.04 21.20
C MET A 111 1.70 -11.53 21.42
N HIS A 112 0.52 -12.14 21.57
CA HIS A 112 0.39 -13.55 21.90
C HIS A 112 -0.26 -14.37 20.78
N GLY A 113 -1.20 -13.80 20.03
CA GLY A 113 -1.87 -14.52 18.95
C GLY A 113 -1.00 -14.66 17.71
N VAL A 114 -1.13 -15.81 17.06
CA VAL A 114 -0.40 -16.12 15.82
C VAL A 114 -0.68 -15.11 14.71
N TYR A 115 -1.91 -14.61 14.62
CA TYR A 115 -2.27 -13.56 13.66
C TYR A 115 -1.49 -12.26 13.91
N ALA A 116 -1.57 -11.71 15.12
CA ALA A 116 -0.90 -10.45 15.45
C ALA A 116 0.63 -10.56 15.32
N ARG A 117 1.22 -11.66 15.80
CA ARG A 117 2.66 -11.93 15.63
C ARG A 117 3.06 -12.04 14.16
N GLY A 118 2.30 -12.77 13.36
CA GLY A 118 2.55 -12.91 11.92
C GLY A 118 2.48 -11.57 11.19
N MET A 119 1.47 -10.75 11.49
CA MET A 119 1.36 -9.41 10.90
C MET A 119 2.53 -8.51 11.29
N ARG A 120 2.97 -8.55 12.55
CA ARG A 120 4.13 -7.77 12.98
C ARG A 120 5.43 -8.28 12.38
N ALA A 121 5.57 -9.58 12.16
CA ALA A 121 6.71 -10.16 11.47
C ALA A 121 6.85 -9.62 10.04
N ASN A 122 5.73 -9.44 9.31
CA ASN A 122 5.75 -8.82 7.98
C ASN A 122 6.29 -7.39 8.02
N VAL A 123 5.90 -6.59 9.01
CA VAL A 123 6.44 -5.24 9.22
C VAL A 123 7.96 -5.29 9.40
N TRP A 124 8.46 -6.16 10.29
CA TRP A 124 9.90 -6.26 10.52
C TRP A 124 10.68 -6.71 9.29
N GLY A 125 10.09 -7.60 8.48
CA GLY A 125 10.68 -8.06 7.22
C GLY A 125 10.90 -6.93 6.21
N MET A 126 9.99 -5.97 6.15
CA MET A 126 10.09 -4.80 5.24
C MET A 126 11.26 -3.86 5.58
N LEU A 127 11.80 -3.92 6.80
CA LEU A 127 12.87 -3.01 7.24
C LEU A 127 14.28 -3.48 6.82
N GLY A 128 14.40 -4.70 6.28
CA GLY A 128 15.68 -5.27 5.88
C GLY A 128 16.50 -5.87 7.04
N ARG A 129 17.58 -6.57 6.67
CA ARG A 129 18.40 -7.38 7.60
C ARG A 129 19.21 -6.56 8.60
N GLU A 130 19.61 -5.35 8.23
CA GLU A 130 20.41 -4.47 9.08
C GLU A 130 19.57 -3.60 10.03
N SER A 131 18.24 -3.75 10.00
CA SER A 131 17.36 -3.00 10.89
C SER A 131 17.61 -3.32 12.36
N LYS A 132 17.67 -2.27 13.20
CA LYS A 132 17.70 -2.39 14.68
C LYS A 132 16.49 -3.15 15.25
N TYR A 133 15.42 -3.29 14.48
CA TYR A 133 14.22 -4.04 14.84
C TYR A 133 14.30 -5.54 14.51
N ARG A 134 15.36 -6.02 13.86
CA ARG A 134 15.52 -7.44 13.46
C ARG A 134 15.32 -8.44 14.59
N LYS A 135 15.73 -8.10 15.81
CA LYS A 135 15.52 -8.95 17.00
C LYS A 135 14.05 -9.29 17.25
N PHE A 136 13.12 -8.41 16.87
CA PHE A 136 11.69 -8.64 17.03
C PHE A 136 11.15 -9.60 15.98
N LEU A 137 11.69 -9.59 14.76
CA LEU A 137 11.39 -10.62 13.75
C LEU A 137 11.76 -12.00 14.26
N ILE A 138 12.97 -12.17 14.80
CA ILE A 138 13.44 -13.46 15.34
C ILE A 138 12.54 -13.95 16.48
N ARG A 139 12.03 -13.04 17.31
CA ARG A 139 11.08 -13.39 18.38
C ARG A 139 9.73 -13.85 17.82
N ASP A 140 9.22 -13.17 16.80
CA ASP A 140 7.86 -13.37 16.32
C ASP A 140 7.70 -14.62 15.44
N VAL A 141 8.79 -15.13 14.85
CA VAL A 141 8.82 -16.35 14.00
C VAL A 141 9.21 -17.63 14.75
N ARG A 142 9.39 -17.54 16.08
CA ARG A 142 9.57 -18.70 16.97
C ARG A 142 8.23 -19.15 17.53
#